data_AF-A0A2E0GVM5-F1
#
_entry.id   AF-A0A2E0GVM5-F1
#
_cell.length_a   1.000
_cell.length_b   1.000
_cell.length_c   1.000
_cell.angle_alpha   90.00
_cell.angle_beta   90.00
_cell.angle_gamma   90.00
#
_symmetry.space_group_name_H-M   'P 1'
#
loop_
_entity.id
_entity.type
_entity.pdbx_description
1 polymer ?
#
loop_
_entity_poly.entity_id
_entity_poly.type
_entity_poly.pdbx_seq_one_letter_code
_entity_poly.pdbx_strand_id
1 'polypeptide(L)'
;MFGLTPKQTMEAIRIHKGISTHPEWDCRRSNHTLMVDCMFMKAKEHNTGLSQETAIEITRKEFGQSTQPRPSRWRDFYEKHIL
;
A
#
# COMPACT_ATOMS: atom_id res chain seq x y z
N MET A 1 9.98 -6.84 7.57
CA MET A 1 10.00 -5.54 6.86
C MET A 1 9.76 -5.79 5.37
N PHE A 2 9.09 -4.88 4.63
CA PHE A 2 8.64 -5.10 3.24
C PHE A 2 9.77 -5.22 2.17
N GLY A 3 11.04 -5.17 2.59
CA GLY A 3 12.19 -5.26 1.70
C GLY A 3 12.44 -3.99 0.86
N LEU A 4 11.78 -2.88 1.21
CA LEU A 4 11.90 -1.61 0.50
C LEU A 4 13.07 -0.77 1.05
N THR A 5 13.76 -0.10 0.14
CA THR A 5 14.70 0.99 0.48
C THR A 5 13.94 2.22 0.99
N PRO A 6 14.62 3.17 1.66
CA PRO A 6 13.99 4.43 2.07
C PRO A 6 13.34 5.19 0.91
N LYS A 7 14.00 5.24 -0.26
CA LYS A 7 13.46 5.90 -1.46
C LYS A 7 12.13 5.28 -1.90
N GLN A 8 12.08 3.96 -2.01
CA GLN A 8 10.87 3.23 -2.44
C GLN A 8 9.74 3.34 -1.41
N THR A 9 10.10 3.38 -0.11
CA THR A 9 9.15 3.63 0.97
C THR A 9 8.54 5.03 0.84
N MET A 10 9.35 6.04 0.53
CA MET A 10 8.86 7.40 0.27
C MET A 10 7.94 7.47 -0.95
N GLU A 11 8.21 6.69 -1.99
CA GLU A 11 7.31 6.59 -3.16
C GLU A 11 5.94 5.99 -2.77
N ALA A 12 5.92 4.91 -1.97
CA ALA A 12 4.67 4.37 -1.44
C ALA A 12 3.89 5.39 -0.61
N ILE A 13 4.57 6.16 0.25
CA ILE A 13 3.97 7.22 1.06
C ILE A 13 3.38 8.32 0.20
N ARG A 14 4.05 8.72 -0.89
CA ARG A 14 3.52 9.73 -1.82
C ARG A 14 2.24 9.28 -2.49
N ILE A 15 2.19 8.02 -2.94
CA ILE A 15 0.98 7.43 -3.53
C ILE A 15 -0.16 7.41 -2.50
N HIS A 16 0.13 6.92 -1.30
CA HIS A 16 -0.84 6.90 -0.20
C HIS A 16 -1.40 8.31 0.08
N LYS A 17 -0.53 9.32 0.18
CA LYS A 17 -0.94 10.69 0.41
C LYS A 17 -1.80 11.21 -0.75
N GLY A 18 -1.39 10.98 -1.99
CA GLY A 18 -2.12 11.40 -3.18
C GLY A 18 -3.56 10.87 -3.17
N ILE A 19 -3.74 9.58 -2.89
CA ILE A 19 -5.06 8.95 -2.84
C ILE A 19 -5.86 9.42 -1.62
N SER A 20 -5.29 9.30 -0.42
CA SER A 20 -6.02 9.54 0.84
C SER A 20 -6.46 10.98 1.03
N THR A 21 -5.84 11.93 0.32
CA THR A 21 -6.18 13.36 0.38
C THR A 21 -6.95 13.86 -0.83
N HIS A 22 -7.19 13.00 -1.84
CA HIS A 22 -7.92 13.40 -3.04
C HIS A 22 -9.41 13.66 -2.71
N PRO A 23 -10.03 14.76 -3.18
CA PRO A 23 -11.42 15.10 -2.84
C PRO A 23 -12.45 14.04 -3.22
N GLU A 24 -12.21 13.33 -4.32
CA GLU A 24 -13.09 12.24 -4.79
C GLU A 24 -12.79 10.87 -4.15
N TRP A 25 -11.83 10.79 -3.23
CA TRP A 25 -11.54 9.54 -2.54
C TRP A 25 -12.67 9.18 -1.56
N ASP A 26 -13.31 8.04 -1.83
CA ASP A 26 -14.50 7.56 -1.14
C ASP A 26 -14.21 6.58 0.01
N CYS A 27 -12.96 6.53 0.48
CA CYS A 27 -12.55 5.67 1.60
C CYS A 27 -12.78 4.16 1.37
N ARG A 28 -12.72 3.65 0.12
CA ARG A 28 -12.75 2.19 -0.21
C ARG A 28 -11.82 1.31 0.61
N ARG A 29 -10.74 1.90 1.13
CA ARG A 29 -9.78 1.31 2.06
C ARG A 29 -9.54 2.30 3.19
N SER A 30 -9.43 1.81 4.43
CA SER A 30 -9.00 2.65 5.55
C SER A 30 -7.56 3.12 5.34
N ASN A 31 -7.19 4.25 5.92
CA ASN A 31 -5.85 4.83 5.76
C ASN A 31 -4.71 3.85 6.04
N HIS A 32 -4.83 3.04 7.10
CA HIS A 32 -3.86 1.99 7.43
C HIS A 32 -3.79 0.94 6.31
N THR A 33 -4.93 0.41 5.89
CA THR A 33 -4.98 -0.66 4.89
C THR A 33 -4.53 -0.19 3.50
N LEU A 34 -4.81 1.08 3.16
CA LEU A 34 -4.31 1.73 1.95
C LEU A 34 -2.77 1.86 1.97
N MET A 35 -2.19 2.22 3.11
CA MET A 35 -0.73 2.29 3.25
C MET A 35 -0.08 0.92 3.05
N VAL A 36 -0.64 -0.13 3.64
CA VAL A 36 -0.19 -1.51 3.43
C VAL A 36 -0.26 -1.90 1.95
N ASP A 37 -1.34 -1.54 1.26
CA ASP A 37 -1.48 -1.79 -0.18
C ASP A 37 -0.39 -1.06 -0.99
N CYS A 38 -0.10 0.20 -0.68
CA CYS A 38 0.92 1.00 -1.36
C CYS A 38 2.32 0.41 -1.16
N MET A 39 2.64 0.01 0.08
CA MET A 39 3.90 -0.65 0.41
C MET A 39 4.04 -1.99 -0.31
N PHE A 40 2.97 -2.80 -0.34
CA PHE A 40 2.96 -4.07 -1.05
C PHE A 40 3.15 -3.88 -2.56
N MET A 41 2.45 -2.90 -3.15
CA MET A 41 2.56 -2.60 -4.58
C MET A 41 4.01 -2.24 -4.96
N LYS A 42 4.66 -1.35 -4.19
CA LYS A 42 6.07 -1.00 -4.42
C LYS A 42 7.02 -2.18 -4.22
N ALA A 43 6.76 -3.04 -3.24
CA ALA A 43 7.54 -4.25 -3.03
C ALA A 43 7.45 -5.20 -4.23
N LYS A 44 6.26 -5.33 -4.85
CA LYS A 44 6.07 -6.11 -6.07
C LYS A 44 6.72 -5.48 -7.30
N GLU A 45 6.60 -4.16 -7.49
CA GLU A 45 7.26 -3.44 -8.59
C GLU A 45 8.78 -3.61 -8.57
N HIS A 46 9.38 -3.64 -7.38
CA HIS A 46 10.82 -3.80 -7.20
C HIS A 46 11.27 -5.25 -6.98
N ASN A 47 10.40 -6.24 -7.24
CA ASN A 47 10.72 -7.67 -7.17
C ASN A 47 11.38 -8.11 -5.86
N THR A 48 10.95 -7.58 -4.71
CA THR A 48 11.56 -7.92 -3.41
C THR A 48 11.30 -9.35 -2.94
N GLY A 49 10.52 -10.13 -3.71
CA GLY A 49 10.11 -11.49 -3.34
C GLY A 49 8.99 -11.54 -2.29
N LEU A 50 8.45 -10.40 -1.87
CA LEU A 50 7.41 -10.34 -0.83
C LEU A 50 6.11 -11.03 -1.30
N SER A 51 5.69 -12.06 -0.56
CA SER A 51 4.39 -12.71 -0.75
C SER A 51 3.28 -11.99 0.02
N GLN A 52 2.03 -12.32 -0.30
CA GLN A 52 0.89 -11.73 0.38
C GLN A 52 0.79 -12.22 1.83
N GLU A 53 1.13 -13.48 2.08
CA GLU A 53 1.21 -14.10 3.40
C GLU A 53 2.24 -13.38 4.27
N THR A 54 3.44 -13.14 3.75
CA THR A 54 4.50 -12.42 4.49
C THR A 54 4.06 -10.98 4.80
N ALA A 55 3.35 -10.30 3.90
CA ALA A 55 2.80 -8.98 4.18
C ALA A 55 1.76 -8.99 5.33
N ILE A 56 0.90 -10.02 5.38
CA ILE A 56 -0.07 -10.22 6.46
C ILE A 56 0.64 -10.48 7.80
N GLU A 57 1.68 -11.30 7.80
CA GLU A 57 2.47 -11.60 8.99
C GLU A 57 3.21 -10.37 9.52
N ILE A 58 3.85 -9.61 8.62
CA ILE A 58 4.52 -8.35 8.97
C ILE A 58 3.51 -7.38 9.61
N THR A 59 2.36 -7.17 8.97
CA THR A 59 1.36 -6.22 9.49
C THR A 59 0.80 -6.65 10.84
N ARG A 60 0.52 -7.95 11.03
CA ARG A 60 0.14 -8.50 12.34
C ARG A 60 1.21 -8.23 13.40
N LYS A 61 2.47 -8.49 13.06
CA LYS A 61 3.59 -8.35 14.01
C LYS A 61 3.82 -6.90 14.43
N GLU A 62 3.80 -5.97 13.48
CA GLU A 62 4.15 -4.57 13.73
C GLU A 62 2.98 -3.75 14.29
N PHE A 63 1.74 -4.04 13.88
CA PHE A 63 0.57 -3.21 14.21
C PHE A 63 -0.48 -3.95 15.07
N GLY A 64 -0.24 -5.21 15.44
CA GLY A 64 -1.20 -6.05 16.15
C GLY A 64 -2.43 -6.43 15.32
N GLN A 65 -2.50 -6.00 14.05
CA GLN A 65 -3.64 -6.19 13.16
C GLN A 65 -3.19 -6.79 11.83
N SER A 66 -3.79 -7.92 11.45
CA SER A 66 -3.54 -8.54 10.14
C SER A 66 -4.20 -7.74 9.03
N THR A 67 -3.42 -7.33 8.04
CA THR A 67 -3.97 -6.67 6.84
C THR A 67 -3.56 -7.42 5.59
N GLN A 68 -4.55 -7.90 4.83
CA GLN A 68 -4.32 -8.43 3.50
C GLN A 68 -4.19 -7.27 2.50
N PRO A 69 -3.09 -7.20 1.73
CA PRO A 69 -2.96 -6.25 0.63
C PRO A 69 -4.00 -6.50 -0.46
N ARG A 70 -4.71 -5.46 -0.89
CA ARG A 70 -5.75 -5.51 -1.95
C ARG A 70 -5.72 -4.26 -2.86
N PRO A 71 -4.60 -3.99 -3.56
CA PRO A 71 -4.45 -2.80 -4.41
C PRO A 71 -5.50 -2.73 -5.53
N SER A 72 -6.03 -3.86 -6.00
CA SER A 72 -7.09 -3.90 -7.01
C SER A 72 -8.37 -3.16 -6.60
N ARG A 73 -8.60 -2.90 -5.30
CA ARG A 73 -9.79 -2.16 -4.83
C ARG A 73 -9.75 -0.66 -5.11
N TRP A 74 -8.59 -0.11 -5.43
CA TRP A 74 -8.40 1.33 -5.63
C TRP A 74 -7.47 1.65 -6.79
N ARG A 75 -6.95 0.64 -7.49
CA ARG A 75 -6.07 0.83 -8.65
C ARG A 75 -6.69 1.73 -9.71
N ASP A 76 -7.95 1.50 -10.08
CA ASP A 76 -8.64 2.31 -11.09
C ASP A 76 -8.75 3.78 -10.67
N PHE A 77 -8.91 4.04 -9.36
CA PHE A 77 -8.90 5.41 -8.83
C PHE A 77 -7.52 6.04 -9.00
N TYR A 78 -6.46 5.32 -8.62
CA TYR A 78 -5.09 5.79 -8.75
C TYR A 78 -4.72 6.09 -10.21
N GLU A 79 -5.07 5.19 -11.14
CA GLU A 79 -4.84 5.37 -12.58
C GLU A 79 -5.60 6.55 -13.18
N LYS A 80 -6.81 6.83 -12.69
CA LYS A 80 -7.65 7.91 -13.23
C LYS A 80 -7.32 9.29 -12.65
N HIS A 81 -6.90 9.36 -11.38
CA HIS A 81 -6.86 10.62 -10.64
C HIS A 81 -5.47 11.04 -10.15
N ILE A 82 -4.49 10.13 -10.11
CA ILE A 82 -3.18 10.38 -9.49
C ILE A 82 -2.02 10.19 -10.47
N LEU A 83 -2.11 9.21 -11.38
CA LEU A 83 -1.18 9.02 -12.50
C LEU A 83 -1.39 10.10 -13.58
#